data_AF-A0A285D803-F1
#
_entry.id   AF-A0A285D803-F1
#
_cell.length_a   1.000
_cell.length_b   1.000
_cell.length_c   1.000
_cell.angle_alpha   90.00
_cell.angle_beta   90.00
_cell.angle_gamma   90.00
#
_symmetry.space_group_name_H-M   'P 1'
#
loop_
_entity.id
_entity.type
_entity.pdbx_description
1 polymer ?
#
loop_
_entity_poly.entity_id
_entity_poly.type
_entity_poly.pdbx_seq_one_letter_code
_entity_poly.pdbx_strand_id
1 'polypeptide(L)'
;MTKPHWIDEHVKEITKYQRLLDQVPDEDKVTQIDLLSKQLVFIGKLAAEFAEEHKRIYNERKRVYAQAEIDAPRKAQAYAELAVVDLRDQEKEAFGNMKRWGNAFTSTRERLNALKYKLKIDIEDGSSKGRF
;
A
#
# COMPACT_ATOMS: atom_id res chain seq x y z
N MET A 1 2.40 -19.58 -7.63
CA MET A 1 2.78 -18.39 -8.41
C MET A 1 3.99 -17.74 -7.74
N THR A 2 5.09 -17.56 -8.47
CA THR A 2 6.26 -16.80 -8.01
C THR A 2 5.87 -15.33 -7.88
N LYS A 3 6.13 -14.71 -6.73
CA LYS A 3 5.87 -13.28 -6.54
C LYS A 3 6.63 -12.48 -7.61
N PRO A 4 5.99 -11.46 -8.22
CA PRO A 4 6.68 -10.57 -9.15
C PRO A 4 7.96 -9.99 -8.53
N HIS A 5 9.07 -10.08 -9.27
CA HIS A 5 10.39 -9.66 -8.80
C HIS A 5 10.42 -8.23 -8.23
N TRP A 6 9.60 -7.34 -8.82
CA TRP A 6 9.52 -5.93 -8.45
C TRP A 6 8.85 -5.67 -7.09
N ILE A 7 7.93 -6.54 -6.63
CA ILE A 7 7.32 -6.41 -5.28
C ILE A 7 8.41 -6.59 -4.23
N ASP A 8 9.23 -7.63 -4.40
CA ASP A 8 10.31 -7.94 -3.47
C ASP A 8 11.37 -6.83 -3.47
N GLU A 9 11.65 -6.21 -4.62
CA GLU A 9 12.53 -5.04 -4.70
C GLU A 9 11.98 -3.84 -3.92
N HIS A 10 10.69 -3.55 -4.05
CA HIS A 10 10.09 -2.42 -3.34
C HIS A 10 10.03 -2.68 -1.83
N VAL A 11 9.71 -3.91 -1.42
CA VAL A 11 9.75 -4.32 0.00
C VAL A 11 11.18 -4.21 0.56
N LYS A 12 12.21 -4.59 -0.22
CA LYS A 12 13.61 -4.41 0.18
C LYS A 12 13.96 -2.95 0.41
N GLU A 13 13.58 -2.06 -0.51
CA GLU A 13 13.83 -0.61 -0.33
C GLU A 13 13.07 -0.05 0.88
N ILE A 14 11.81 -0.44 1.09
CA ILE A 14 11.03 0.00 2.27
C ILE A 14 11.72 -0.46 3.56
N THR A 15 12.19 -1.70 3.60
CA THR A 15 12.91 -2.26 4.76
C THR A 15 14.24 -1.56 4.99
N LYS A 16 14.96 -1.22 3.92
CA LYS A 16 16.21 -0.44 3.98
C LYS A 16 15.96 0.94 4.59
N TYR A 17 14.97 1.69 4.10
CA TYR A 17 14.65 3.00 4.68
C TYR A 17 14.14 2.90 6.12
N GLN A 18 13.41 1.84 6.47
CA GLN A 18 13.01 1.60 7.85
C GLN A 18 14.23 1.44 8.77
N ARG A 19 15.21 0.61 8.38
CA ARG A 19 16.44 0.41 9.17
C ARG A 19 17.26 1.69 9.30
N LEU A 20 17.29 2.53 8.27
CA LEU A 20 17.95 3.83 8.33
C LEU A 20 17.21 4.75 9.30
N LEU A 21 15.87 4.81 9.24
CA LEU A 21 15.05 5.57 10.17
C LEU A 21 15.27 5.17 11.63
N ASP A 22 15.41 3.88 11.91
CA ASP A 22 15.63 3.35 13.27
C ASP A 22 16.98 3.81 13.87
N GLN A 23 17.89 4.34 13.05
CA GLN A 23 19.21 4.85 13.47
C GLN A 23 19.25 6.38 13.60
N VAL A 24 18.21 7.09 13.14
CA VAL A 24 18.17 8.55 13.17
C VAL A 24 17.67 9.03 14.54
N PRO A 25 18.39 9.91 15.26
CA PRO A 25 17.91 10.51 16.49
C PRO A 25 16.58 11.25 16.32
N ASP A 26 15.77 11.32 17.38
CA ASP A 26 14.46 11.98 17.34
C ASP A 26 14.53 13.50 17.12
N GLU A 27 15.66 14.10 17.46
CA GLU A 27 15.92 15.51 17.26
C GLU A 27 16.15 15.84 15.78
N ASP A 28 16.69 14.90 14.99
CA ASP A 28 16.99 15.09 13.57
C ASP A 28 15.77 14.86 12.68
N LYS A 29 14.77 15.72 12.87
CA LYS A 29 13.50 15.70 12.14
C LYS A 29 13.69 15.88 10.63
N VAL A 30 14.72 16.59 10.20
CA VAL A 30 15.01 16.83 8.77
C VAL A 30 15.40 15.53 8.09
N THR A 31 16.33 14.77 8.67
CA THR A 31 16.73 13.46 8.13
C THR A 31 15.56 12.46 8.20
N GLN A 32 14.78 12.46 9.29
CA GLN A 32 13.58 11.61 9.37
C GLN A 32 12.57 11.92 8.26
N ILE A 33 12.32 13.21 7.97
CA ILE A 33 11.40 13.65 6.91
C ILE A 33 11.91 13.19 5.54
N ASP A 34 13.20 13.32 5.25
CA ASP A 34 13.79 12.87 3.98
C ASP A 34 13.64 11.35 3.79
N LEU A 35 14.03 10.56 4.79
CA LEU A 35 13.95 9.10 4.72
C LEU A 35 12.51 8.59 4.63
N LEU A 36 11.58 9.15 5.42
CA LEU A 36 10.15 8.81 5.33
C LEU A 36 9.58 9.19 3.97
N SER A 37 9.98 10.33 3.39
CA SER A 37 9.53 10.74 2.05
C SER A 37 9.99 9.74 0.99
N LYS A 38 11.25 9.27 1.06
CA LYS A 38 11.78 8.23 0.17
C LYS A 38 11.06 6.90 0.35
N GLN A 39 10.82 6.49 1.59
CA GLN A 39 10.07 5.26 1.91
C GLN A 39 8.63 5.33 1.37
N LEU A 40 7.97 6.48 1.51
CA LEU A 40 6.59 6.70 1.08
C LEU A 40 6.40 6.51 -0.43
N VAL A 41 7.42 6.80 -1.25
CA VAL A 41 7.38 6.54 -2.71
C VAL A 41 7.20 5.05 -3.00
N PHE A 42 7.98 4.19 -2.35
CA PHE A 42 7.90 2.73 -2.57
C PHE A 42 6.61 2.13 -2.01
N ILE A 43 6.17 2.63 -0.85
CA ILE A 43 4.86 2.25 -0.29
C ILE A 43 3.74 2.66 -1.26
N GLY A 44 3.82 3.86 -1.84
CA GLY A 44 2.83 4.36 -2.81
C GLY A 44 2.76 3.51 -4.08
N LYS A 45 3.91 3.07 -4.61
CA LYS A 45 3.97 2.16 -5.76
C LYS A 45 3.29 0.83 -5.47
N LEU A 46 3.58 0.21 -4.32
CA LEU A 46 2.92 -1.03 -3.91
C LEU A 46 1.41 -0.82 -3.70
N ALA A 47 1.00 0.27 -3.04
CA ALA A 47 -0.40 0.58 -2.82
C ALA A 47 -1.17 0.74 -4.14
N ALA A 48 -0.57 1.40 -5.13
CA ALA A 48 -1.16 1.58 -6.46
C ALA A 48 -1.31 0.24 -7.19
N GLU A 49 -0.27 -0.59 -7.23
CA GLU A 49 -0.35 -1.89 -7.89
C GLU A 49 -1.41 -2.78 -7.25
N PHE A 50 -1.38 -2.97 -5.92
CA PHE A 50 -2.34 -3.89 -5.29
C PHE A 50 -3.79 -3.40 -5.44
N ALA A 51 -4.00 -2.08 -5.60
CA ALA A 51 -5.30 -1.54 -5.96
C ALA A 51 -5.70 -1.89 -7.41
N GLU A 52 -4.76 -1.85 -8.35
CA GLU A 52 -4.97 -2.27 -9.74
C GLU A 52 -5.22 -3.78 -9.85
N GLU A 53 -4.42 -4.60 -9.18
CA GLU A 53 -4.57 -6.06 -9.14
C GLU A 53 -5.95 -6.46 -8.60
N HIS A 54 -6.36 -5.88 -7.47
CA HIS A 54 -7.69 -6.09 -6.91
C HIS A 54 -8.79 -5.72 -7.91
N LYS A 55 -8.69 -4.56 -8.57
CA LYS A 55 -9.67 -4.13 -9.58
C LYS A 55 -9.71 -5.08 -10.78
N ARG A 56 -8.56 -5.57 -11.24
CA ARG A 56 -8.47 -6.52 -12.35
C ARG A 56 -9.20 -7.83 -12.00
N ILE A 57 -8.94 -8.40 -10.82
CA ILE A 57 -9.59 -9.64 -10.37
C ILE A 57 -11.09 -9.42 -10.14
N TYR A 58 -11.48 -8.29 -9.52
CA TYR A 58 -12.89 -7.93 -9.35
C TYR A 58 -13.64 -7.88 -10.69
N ASN A 59 -13.07 -7.19 -11.68
CA ASN A 59 -13.68 -7.07 -13.01
C ASN A 59 -13.75 -8.44 -13.71
N GLU A 60 -12.70 -9.25 -13.61
CA GLU A 60 -12.69 -10.59 -14.19
C GLU A 60 -13.74 -11.48 -13.55
N ARG A 61 -13.87 -11.46 -12.22
CA ARG A 61 -14.92 -12.17 -11.50
C ARG A 61 -16.31 -11.77 -12.00
N LYS A 62 -16.56 -10.47 -12.16
CA LYS A 62 -17.83 -9.96 -12.67
C LYS A 62 -18.12 -10.45 -14.10
N ARG A 63 -17.09 -10.46 -14.95
CA ARG A 63 -17.19 -10.96 -16.33
C ARG A 63 -17.50 -12.46 -16.36
N VAL A 64 -16.75 -13.27 -15.62
CA VAL A 64 -16.94 -14.74 -15.57
C VAL A 64 -18.29 -15.09 -14.98
N TYR A 65 -18.71 -14.40 -13.91
CA TYR A 65 -20.04 -14.59 -13.34
C TYR A 65 -21.14 -14.35 -14.38
N ALA A 66 -21.10 -13.20 -15.07
CA ALA A 66 -22.11 -12.85 -16.05
C ALA A 66 -22.15 -13.83 -17.24
N GLN A 67 -20.97 -14.24 -17.72
CA GLN A 67 -20.87 -15.22 -18.80
C GLN A 67 -21.45 -16.57 -18.36
N ALA A 68 -21.10 -17.05 -17.16
CA ALA A 68 -21.62 -18.29 -16.62
C ALA A 68 -23.14 -18.25 -16.40
N GLU A 69 -23.70 -17.09 -16.03
CA GLU A 69 -25.15 -16.91 -15.91
C GLU A 69 -25.86 -17.02 -17.26
N ILE A 70 -25.27 -16.45 -18.33
CA ILE A 70 -25.78 -16.54 -19.70
C ILE A 70 -25.72 -17.98 -20.23
N ASP A 71 -24.61 -18.68 -19.97
CA ASP A 71 -24.37 -20.03 -20.49
C ASP A 71 -25.10 -21.13 -19.70
N ALA A 72 -25.73 -20.78 -18.58
CA ALA A 72 -26.28 -21.75 -17.66
C ALA A 72 -27.51 -22.49 -18.24
N PRO A 73 -27.49 -23.84 -18.29
CA PRO A 73 -28.61 -24.60 -18.82
C PRO A 73 -29.86 -24.54 -17.91
N ARG A 74 -29.66 -24.51 -16.59
CA ARG A 74 -30.69 -24.30 -15.56
C ARG A 74 -30.04 -23.75 -14.28
N LYS A 75 -30.83 -23.06 -13.44
CA LYS A 75 -30.37 -22.47 -12.16
C LYS A 75 -29.18 -21.51 -12.35
N ALA A 76 -29.36 -20.51 -13.21
CA ALA A 76 -28.30 -19.62 -13.69
C ALA A 76 -27.43 -19.00 -12.59
N GLN A 77 -28.04 -18.49 -11.52
CA GLN A 77 -27.32 -17.90 -10.38
C GLN A 77 -26.44 -18.92 -9.66
N ALA A 78 -26.95 -20.11 -9.34
CA ALA A 78 -26.17 -21.13 -8.65
C ALA A 78 -25.00 -21.62 -9.52
N TYR A 79 -25.21 -21.72 -10.83
CA TYR A 79 -24.16 -22.07 -11.78
C TYR A 79 -23.06 -21.00 -11.82
N ALA A 80 -23.44 -19.73 -11.93
CA ALA A 80 -22.51 -18.61 -11.96
C ALA A 80 -21.73 -18.43 -10.65
N GLU A 81 -22.38 -18.64 -9.50
CA GLU A 81 -21.75 -18.61 -8.18
C GLU A 81 -20.64 -19.66 -8.04
N LEU A 82 -20.88 -20.88 -8.52
CA LEU A 82 -19.88 -21.95 -8.52
C LEU A 82 -18.70 -21.64 -9.48
N ALA A 83 -18.98 -20.99 -10.61
CA ALA A 83 -17.95 -20.64 -11.60
C ALA A 83 -16.94 -19.60 -11.12
N VAL A 84 -17.23 -18.86 -10.05
CA VAL A 84 -16.38 -17.75 -9.57
C VAL A 84 -15.78 -17.97 -8.18
N VAL A 85 -15.92 -19.17 -7.61
CA VAL A 85 -15.41 -19.46 -6.25
C VAL A 85 -13.93 -19.13 -6.13
N ASP A 86 -13.09 -19.64 -7.04
CA ASP A 86 -11.64 -19.39 -7.00
C ASP A 86 -11.30 -17.90 -7.21
N LEU A 87 -12.05 -17.20 -8.06
CA LEU A 87 -11.86 -15.76 -8.30
C LEU A 87 -12.24 -14.93 -7.08
N ARG A 88 -13.20 -15.38 -6.24
CA ARG A 88 -13.54 -14.71 -4.99
C ARG A 88 -12.42 -14.82 -3.95
N ASP A 89 -11.80 -15.99 -3.87
CA ASP A 89 -10.67 -16.19 -2.94
C ASP A 89 -9.47 -15.34 -3.37
N GLN A 90 -9.18 -15.29 -4.67
CA GLN A 90 -8.14 -14.41 -5.22
C GLN A 90 -8.46 -12.92 -4.99
N GLU A 91 -9.71 -12.50 -5.21
CA GLU A 91 -10.13 -11.11 -4.96
C GLU A 91 -9.95 -10.74 -3.48
N LYS A 92 -10.32 -11.64 -2.57
CA LYS A 92 -10.16 -11.44 -1.12
C LYS A 92 -8.70 -11.24 -0.72
N GLU A 93 -7.78 -12.02 -1.28
CA GLU A 93 -6.35 -11.85 -1.03
C GLU A 93 -5.85 -10.50 -1.57
N ALA A 94 -6.19 -10.17 -2.82
CA ALA A 94 -5.79 -8.91 -3.44
C ALA A 94 -6.36 -7.69 -2.69
N PHE A 95 -7.61 -7.77 -2.23
CA PHE A 95 -8.22 -6.74 -1.39
C PHE A 95 -7.46 -6.55 -0.07
N GLY A 96 -7.07 -7.65 0.58
CA GLY A 96 -6.26 -7.61 1.79
C GLY A 96 -4.92 -6.90 1.58
N ASN A 97 -4.23 -7.20 0.47
CA ASN A 97 -2.99 -6.54 0.10
C ASN A 97 -3.19 -5.05 -0.21
N MET A 98 -4.22 -4.71 -0.98
CA MET A 98 -4.59 -3.32 -1.27
C MET A 98 -4.80 -2.52 0.02
N LYS A 99 -5.59 -3.06 0.96
CA LYS A 99 -5.84 -2.40 2.25
C LYS A 99 -4.58 -2.26 3.08
N ARG A 100 -3.75 -3.29 3.15
CA ARG A 100 -2.48 -3.25 3.89
C ARG A 100 -1.59 -2.11 3.41
N TRP A 101 -1.35 -2.02 2.11
CA TRP A 101 -0.46 -1.01 1.54
C TRP A 101 -1.09 0.38 1.49
N GLY A 102 -2.41 0.48 1.28
CA GLY A 102 -3.13 1.76 1.39
C GLY A 102 -3.08 2.35 2.82
N ASN A 103 -3.20 1.50 3.84
CA ASN A 103 -3.08 1.92 5.24
C ASN A 103 -1.64 2.31 5.58
N ALA A 104 -0.65 1.55 5.10
CA ALA A 104 0.77 1.89 5.26
C ALA A 104 1.10 3.25 4.63
N PHE A 105 0.56 3.53 3.43
CA PHE A 105 0.74 4.83 2.77
C PHE A 105 0.16 5.97 3.60
N THR A 106 -1.08 5.80 4.07
CA THR A 106 -1.78 6.81 4.86
C THR A 106 -1.07 7.11 6.16
N SER A 107 -0.73 6.09 6.94
CA SER A 107 -0.02 6.23 8.22
C SER A 107 1.37 6.84 8.07
N THR A 108 2.13 6.45 7.04
CA THR A 108 3.45 7.04 6.76
C THR A 108 3.34 8.53 6.40
N ARG A 109 2.33 8.90 5.60
CA ARG A 109 2.04 10.29 5.27
C ARG A 109 1.62 11.11 6.49
N GLU A 110 0.81 10.55 7.39
CA GLU A 110 0.42 11.19 8.64
C GLU A 110 1.62 11.42 9.56
N ARG A 111 2.50 10.42 9.70
CA ARG A 111 3.77 10.56 10.43
C ARG A 111 4.64 11.67 9.84
N LEU A 112 4.77 11.72 8.52
CA LEU A 112 5.52 12.75 7.82
C LEU A 112 4.95 14.16 8.09
N ASN A 113 3.62 14.31 8.06
CA ASN A 113 2.95 15.58 8.34
C ASN A 113 3.15 16.01 9.81
N ALA A 114 3.07 15.09 10.75
CA ALA A 114 3.32 15.37 12.16
C ALA A 114 4.76 15.86 12.39
N LEU A 115 5.75 15.25 11.74
CA LEU A 115 7.15 15.69 11.82
C LEU A 115 7.35 17.07 11.21
N LYS A 116 6.76 17.35 10.05
CA LYS A 116 6.81 18.68 9.41
C LYS A 116 6.20 19.75 10.31
N TYR A 117 5.09 19.44 10.98
CA TYR A 117 4.45 20.34 11.92
C TYR A 117 5.33 20.62 13.15
N LYS A 118 5.91 19.57 13.75
CA LYS A 118 6.85 19.73 14.87
C LYS A 118 8.08 20.56 14.49
N LEU A 119 8.67 20.29 13.33
CA LEU A 119 9.82 21.05 12.84
C LEU A 119 9.48 22.54 12.66
N LYS A 120 8.28 22.86 12.18
CA LYS A 120 7.83 24.25 12.06
C LYS A 120 7.76 24.94 13.43
N ILE A 121 7.20 24.27 14.44
CA ILE A 121 7.17 24.79 15.83
C ILE A 121 8.59 25.02 16.36
N ASP A 122 9.50 24.06 16.19
CA ASP A 122 10.90 24.18 16.65
C ASP A 122 11.65 25.37 16.01
N ILE A 123 11.24 25.78 14.81
CA ILE A 123 11.77 26.96 14.10
C ILE A 123 11.16 28.25 14.67
N GLU A 124 9.86 28.26 14.91
CA GLU A 124 9.13 29.42 15.46
C GLU A 124 9.55 29.72 16.92
N ASP A 125 9.77 28.69 17.73
CA ASP A 125 10.16 28.80 19.14
C ASP A 125 11.65 29.11 19.35
N GLY A 126 12.45 29.17 18.28
CA GLY A 126 13.88 29.48 18.34
C GLY A 126 14.79 28.36 18.86
N SER A 127 14.23 27.20 19.24
CA SER A 127 14.96 26.00 19.69
C SER A 127 15.90 25.39 18.65
N SER A 128 15.77 25.79 17.38
CA SER A 128 16.66 25.39 16.28
C SER A 128 17.81 26.37 16.01
N LYS A 129 17.87 27.53 16.69
CA LYS A 129 19.02 28.45 16.64
C LYS A 129 20.07 28.07 17.70
N GLY A 130 20.85 27.04 17.43
CA GLY A 130 21.95 26.68 18.30
C GLY A 130 22.73 25.46 17.86
N ARG A 131 23.44 25.56 16.72
CA ARG A 131 24.63 24.77 16.35
C ARG A 131 25.14 25.26 14.98
N PHE A 132 25.91 26.33 15.00
CA PHE A 132 26.98 26.59 14.04
C PHE A 132 28.28 26.64 14.84
#